data_AF-A0A257VP50-F1
#
_entry.id   AF-A0A257VP50-F1
#
_cell.length_a   1.000
_cell.length_b   1.000
_cell.length_c   1.000
_cell.angle_alpha   90.00
_cell.angle_beta   90.00
_cell.angle_gamma   90.00
#
_symmetry.space_group_name_H-M   'P 1'
#
loop_
_entity.id
_entity.type
_entity.pdbx_description
1 polymer ?
#
loop_
_entity_poly.entity_id
_entity_poly.type
_entity_poly.pdbx_seq_one_letter_code
_entity_poly.pdbx_strand_id
1 'polypeptide(L)'
;QAKSALETTGEKLQYQGIEGQIQSGAARSRSVRFETPAAWNWTRFEELYPFAEQMIRQAAPKGKEVVLQARSATRSFLSAMMQTIRDPAEKTECTFVYGGSEHKLVAEKRSDEKVAKRLAARGLTRFPERIIAVHGRLQELRGSRGSKFRIWFEKGSDNPLPLRIEFQPKSFLALAFEAKTA
;
A
#
# COMPACT_ATOMS: atom_id res chain seq x y z
N GLN A 1 18.32 -14.90 -5.96
CA GLN A 1 17.93 -13.81 -6.88
C GLN A 1 17.48 -12.51 -6.19
N ALA A 2 17.09 -12.52 -4.90
CA ALA A 2 16.73 -11.28 -4.19
C ALA A 2 17.93 -10.41 -3.76
N LYS A 3 19.12 -11.01 -3.56
CA LYS A 3 20.33 -10.30 -3.09
C LYS A 3 20.95 -9.41 -4.17
N SER A 4 20.97 -9.88 -5.42
CA SER A 4 21.56 -9.16 -6.56
C SER A 4 20.82 -7.88 -6.96
N ALA A 5 19.57 -7.68 -6.52
CA ALA A 5 18.83 -6.44 -6.79
C ALA A 5 19.22 -5.31 -5.82
N LEU A 6 19.71 -5.64 -4.62
CA LEU A 6 20.17 -4.67 -3.62
C LEU A 6 21.62 -4.21 -3.86
N GLU A 7 22.39 -4.98 -4.63
CA GLU A 7 23.80 -4.73 -4.95
C GLU A 7 23.98 -4.00 -6.29
N THR A 8 22.90 -3.51 -6.90
CA THR A 8 22.99 -2.75 -8.16
C THR A 8 23.66 -1.40 -7.91
N THR A 9 24.99 -1.35 -8.04
CA THR A 9 25.81 -0.15 -8.23
C THR A 9 25.57 0.44 -9.63
N GLY A 10 24.30 0.62 -10.01
CA GLY A 10 23.94 1.37 -11.20
C GLY A 10 24.04 2.86 -10.89
N GLU A 11 24.57 3.66 -11.82
CA GLU A 11 24.53 5.13 -11.72
C GLU A 11 23.09 5.68 -11.70
N LYS A 12 22.12 4.84 -12.07
CA LYS A 12 20.70 5.16 -12.14
C LYS A 12 19.83 4.13 -11.41
N LEU A 13 18.73 4.61 -10.85
CA LEU A 13 17.67 3.81 -10.25
C LEU A 13 16.40 3.90 -11.10
N GLN A 14 15.72 2.78 -11.23
CA GLN A 14 14.42 2.68 -11.91
C GLN A 14 13.29 2.89 -10.91
N TYR A 15 12.39 3.81 -11.23
CA TYR A 15 11.20 4.08 -10.45
C TYR A 15 9.94 3.91 -11.29
N GLN A 16 8.83 3.64 -10.60
CA GLN A 16 7.50 3.68 -11.17
C GLN A 16 6.65 4.67 -10.38
N GLY A 17 6.19 5.72 -11.07
CA GLY A 17 5.19 6.63 -10.55
C GLY A 17 3.79 6.12 -10.92
N ILE A 18 2.86 6.16 -9.97
CA ILE A 18 1.45 5.85 -10.20
C ILE A 18 0.61 6.96 -9.59
N GLU A 19 -0.24 7.56 -10.41
CA GLU A 19 -1.25 8.52 -9.98
C GLU A 19 -2.63 7.91 -10.17
N GLY A 20 -3.50 8.10 -9.19
CA GLY A 20 -4.89 7.68 -9.23
C GLY A 20 -5.78 8.83 -8.83
N GLN A 21 -6.77 9.16 -9.67
CA GLN A 21 -7.78 10.16 -9.40
C GLN A 21 -9.17 9.54 -9.53
N ILE A 22 -10.06 9.86 -8.61
CA ILE A 22 -11.47 9.47 -8.69
C ILE A 22 -12.30 10.75 -8.73
N GLN A 23 -13.09 10.93 -9.79
CA GLN A 23 -13.93 12.10 -9.99
C GLN A 23 -15.22 11.70 -10.71
N SER A 24 -16.38 12.10 -10.16
CA SER A 24 -17.70 11.93 -10.78
C SER A 24 -18.00 10.52 -11.30
N GLY A 25 -17.71 9.49 -10.50
CA GLY A 25 -17.94 8.08 -10.86
C GLY A 25 -16.95 7.49 -11.86
N ALA A 26 -15.96 8.25 -12.31
CA ALA A 26 -14.85 7.77 -13.11
C ALA A 26 -13.59 7.68 -12.24
N ALA A 27 -12.85 6.58 -12.38
CA ALA A 27 -11.51 6.45 -11.85
C ALA A 27 -10.51 6.52 -13.00
N ARG A 28 -9.52 7.41 -12.87
CA ARG A 28 -8.40 7.56 -13.78
C ARG A 28 -7.15 7.07 -13.08
N SER A 29 -6.39 6.19 -13.72
CA SER A 29 -5.08 5.78 -13.25
C SER A 29 -4.05 6.02 -14.34
N ARG A 30 -2.93 6.61 -13.96
CA ARG A 30 -1.76 6.85 -14.81
C ARG A 30 -0.56 6.20 -14.16
N SER A 31 0.29 5.60 -14.99
CA SER A 31 1.57 5.09 -14.52
C SER A 31 2.67 5.38 -15.53
N VAL A 32 3.83 5.73 -15.01
CA VAL A 32 5.03 6.02 -15.79
C VAL A 32 6.23 5.36 -15.12
N ARG A 33 7.14 4.83 -15.93
CA ARG A 33 8.46 4.39 -15.46
C ARG A 33 9.46 5.45 -15.83
N PHE A 34 10.37 5.77 -14.92
CA PHE A 34 11.41 6.76 -15.14
C PHE A 34 12.68 6.37 -14.41
N GLU A 35 13.80 6.89 -14.90
CA GLU A 35 15.12 6.71 -14.29
C GLU A 35 15.53 7.98 -13.55
N THR A 36 16.18 7.82 -12.41
CA THR A 36 16.83 8.92 -11.69
C THR A 36 18.28 8.57 -11.39
N PRO A 37 19.14 9.55 -11.08
CA PRO A 37 20.44 9.27 -10.49
C PRO A 37 20.30 8.39 -9.24
N ALA A 38 21.28 7.52 -8.99
CA ALA A 38 21.25 6.62 -7.83
C ALA A 38 21.31 7.32 -6.47
N ALA A 39 21.84 8.56 -6.45
CA ALA A 39 21.80 9.43 -5.28
C ALA A 39 20.38 9.84 -4.88
N TRP A 40 19.42 9.82 -5.82
CA TRP A 40 18.01 10.13 -5.58
C TRP A 40 17.27 8.88 -5.11
N ASN A 41 17.55 8.49 -3.88
CA ASN A 41 16.84 7.43 -3.16
C ASN A 41 15.90 8.03 -2.09
N TRP A 42 15.31 7.19 -1.26
CA TRP A 42 14.34 7.62 -0.23
C TRP A 42 14.88 8.66 0.76
N THR A 43 16.20 8.81 0.92
CA THR A 43 16.78 9.88 1.75
C THR A 43 16.70 11.26 1.11
N ARG A 44 16.58 11.33 -0.23
CA ARG A 44 16.38 12.57 -1.00
C ARG A 44 14.96 12.63 -1.57
N PHE A 45 13.99 12.23 -0.76
CA PHE A 45 12.58 12.18 -1.16
C PHE A 45 12.06 13.55 -1.66
N GLU A 46 12.53 14.65 -1.07
CA GLU A 46 12.17 16.02 -1.45
C GLU A 46 12.51 16.37 -2.91
N GLU A 47 13.49 15.67 -3.51
CA GLU A 47 13.88 15.86 -4.92
C GLU A 47 13.20 14.81 -5.81
N LEU A 48 13.11 13.59 -5.32
CA LEU A 48 12.51 12.46 -6.03
C LEU A 48 11.00 12.68 -6.25
N TYR A 49 10.28 13.20 -5.26
CA TYR A 49 8.83 13.33 -5.32
C TYR A 49 8.35 14.37 -6.36
N PRO A 50 8.85 15.62 -6.37
CA PRO A 50 8.47 16.59 -7.41
C PRO A 50 8.84 16.12 -8.82
N PHE A 51 9.98 15.42 -8.96
CA PHE A 51 10.37 14.83 -10.24
C PHE A 51 9.39 13.74 -10.69
N ALA A 52 8.99 12.85 -9.77
CA ALA A 52 8.00 11.82 -10.05
C ALA A 52 6.66 12.42 -10.47
N GLU A 53 6.19 13.48 -9.78
CA GLU A 53 4.97 14.21 -10.17
C GLU A 53 5.10 14.80 -11.57
N GLN A 54 6.23 15.44 -11.89
CA GLN A 54 6.48 16.01 -13.21
C GLN A 54 6.44 14.93 -14.30
N MET A 55 7.11 13.80 -14.08
CA MET A 55 7.12 12.68 -15.03
C MET A 55 5.71 12.11 -15.26
N ILE A 56 4.88 12.01 -14.22
CA ILE A 56 3.49 11.56 -14.33
C ILE A 56 2.67 12.57 -15.15
N ARG A 57 2.80 13.86 -14.87
CA ARG A 57 2.07 14.93 -15.60
C ARG A 57 2.43 14.96 -17.08
N GLN A 58 3.72 14.81 -17.39
CA GLN A 58 4.23 14.80 -18.77
C GLN A 58 3.90 13.51 -19.53
N ALA A 59 3.58 12.42 -18.84
CA ALA A 59 3.20 11.15 -19.47
C ALA A 59 1.85 11.20 -20.19
N ALA A 60 1.06 12.28 -20.06
CA ALA A 60 -0.17 12.49 -20.81
C ALA A 60 0.15 13.05 -22.22
N PRO A 61 0.63 12.21 -23.16
CA PRO A 61 -0.27 11.28 -23.86
C PRO A 61 0.30 9.87 -24.15
N LYS A 62 1.45 9.48 -23.59
CA LYS A 62 2.13 8.19 -23.83
C LYS A 62 1.95 7.14 -22.72
N GLY A 63 1.38 7.52 -21.58
CA GLY A 63 1.12 6.64 -20.44
C GLY A 63 -0.09 5.73 -20.66
N LYS A 64 -0.14 4.60 -19.94
CA LYS A 64 -1.37 3.83 -19.81
C LYS A 64 -2.35 4.61 -18.93
N GLU A 65 -3.22 5.41 -19.55
CA GLU A 65 -4.38 5.99 -18.89
C GLU A 65 -5.52 4.97 -18.94
N VAL A 66 -5.96 4.51 -17.77
CA VAL A 66 -7.15 3.66 -17.67
C VAL A 66 -8.25 4.49 -17.05
N VAL A 67 -9.29 4.74 -17.84
CA VAL A 67 -10.54 5.32 -17.37
C VAL A 67 -11.52 4.19 -17.12
N LEU A 68 -11.86 3.99 -15.87
CA LEU A 68 -12.86 3.02 -15.45
C LEU A 68 -14.10 3.79 -15.03
N GLN A 69 -15.25 3.49 -15.64
CA GLN A 69 -16.54 3.84 -15.05
C GLN A 69 -16.78 2.90 -13.88
N ALA A 70 -16.57 3.41 -12.66
CA ALA A 70 -16.73 2.63 -11.47
C ALA A 70 -18.23 2.36 -11.25
N ARG A 71 -18.61 1.09 -11.22
CA ARG A 71 -20.02 0.71 -11.04
C ARG A 71 -20.44 0.82 -9.57
N SER A 72 -19.47 0.70 -8.65
CA SER A 72 -19.69 0.71 -7.21
C SER A 72 -18.59 1.39 -6.39
N ALA A 73 -17.38 1.56 -6.95
CA ALA A 73 -16.21 2.00 -6.20
C ALA A 73 -15.96 3.52 -6.32
N THR A 74 -16.15 4.27 -5.24
CA THR A 74 -15.86 5.72 -5.18
C THR A 74 -14.53 6.05 -4.50
N ARG A 75 -13.70 5.04 -4.19
CA ARG A 75 -12.54 5.18 -3.31
C ARG A 75 -11.28 4.51 -3.84
N SER A 76 -10.13 5.09 -3.50
CA SER A 76 -8.81 4.52 -3.74
C SER A 76 -8.51 3.39 -2.74
N PHE A 77 -7.50 2.58 -3.02
CA PHE A 77 -7.03 1.54 -2.10
C PHE A 77 -6.72 2.08 -0.70
N LEU A 78 -5.93 3.16 -0.60
CA LEU A 78 -5.55 3.74 0.70
C LEU A 78 -6.77 4.27 1.46
N SER A 79 -7.74 4.87 0.76
CA SER A 79 -9.00 5.32 1.36
C SER A 79 -9.83 4.13 1.89
N ALA A 80 -9.95 3.05 1.13
CA ALA A 80 -10.60 1.82 1.56
C ALA A 80 -9.92 1.20 2.81
N MET A 81 -8.58 1.17 2.82
CA MET A 81 -7.81 0.67 3.96
C MET A 81 -7.97 1.54 5.20
N MET A 82 -7.90 2.87 5.07
CA MET A 82 -8.11 3.77 6.20
C MET A 82 -9.51 3.66 6.77
N GLN A 83 -10.52 3.52 5.93
CA GLN A 83 -11.88 3.26 6.40
C GLN A 83 -11.93 1.92 7.14
N THR A 84 -11.35 0.86 6.57
CA THR A 84 -11.29 -0.46 7.22
C THR A 84 -10.64 -0.36 8.58
N ILE A 85 -9.52 0.35 8.71
CA ILE A 85 -8.80 0.51 9.99
C ILE A 85 -9.66 1.26 11.02
N ARG A 86 -10.40 2.29 10.59
CA ARG A 86 -11.23 3.14 11.46
C ARG A 86 -12.60 2.55 11.81
N ASP A 87 -13.15 1.70 10.96
CA ASP A 87 -14.46 1.07 11.14
C ASP A 87 -14.49 0.26 12.45
N PRO A 88 -15.39 0.50 13.41
CA PRO A 88 -15.44 -0.31 14.63
C PRO A 88 -15.77 -1.78 14.37
N ALA A 89 -16.34 -2.13 13.21
CA ALA A 89 -16.68 -3.51 12.86
C ALA A 89 -15.44 -4.42 12.80
N GLU A 90 -15.60 -5.65 13.28
CA GLU A 90 -14.56 -6.68 13.18
C GLU A 90 -14.36 -7.14 11.73
N LYS A 91 -15.42 -7.13 10.92
CA LYS A 91 -15.38 -7.55 9.53
C LYS A 91 -15.84 -6.41 8.66
N THR A 92 -15.05 -6.08 7.65
CA THR A 92 -15.36 -5.04 6.67
C THR A 92 -15.18 -5.60 5.28
N GLU A 93 -16.10 -5.24 4.40
CA GLU A 93 -16.01 -5.50 2.98
C GLU A 93 -16.24 -4.18 2.23
N CYS A 94 -15.36 -3.86 1.29
CA CYS A 94 -15.54 -2.69 0.44
C CYS A 94 -14.90 -2.87 -0.93
N THR A 95 -15.43 -2.14 -1.92
CA THR A 95 -14.83 -2.05 -3.25
C THR A 95 -13.97 -0.79 -3.39
N PHE A 96 -12.91 -0.90 -4.18
CA PHE A 96 -12.00 0.20 -4.48
C PHE A 96 -11.45 0.07 -5.90
N VAL A 97 -10.90 1.16 -6.44
CA VAL A 97 -10.18 1.15 -7.73
C VAL A 97 -8.68 1.25 -7.48
N TYR A 98 -7.92 0.41 -8.20
CA TYR A 98 -6.47 0.47 -8.22
C TYR A 98 -5.96 -0.01 -9.58
N GLY A 99 -4.99 0.70 -10.15
CA GLY A 99 -4.36 0.31 -11.42
C GLY A 99 -5.33 0.11 -12.60
N GLY A 100 -6.48 0.80 -12.59
CA GLY A 100 -7.48 0.71 -13.65
C GLY A 100 -8.51 -0.44 -13.51
N SER A 101 -8.45 -1.24 -12.45
CA SER A 101 -9.41 -2.32 -12.17
C SER A 101 -10.18 -2.10 -10.86
N GLU A 102 -11.44 -2.55 -10.81
CA GLU A 102 -12.19 -2.67 -9.56
C GLU A 102 -11.70 -3.88 -8.76
N HIS A 103 -11.49 -3.66 -7.48
CA HIS A 103 -11.07 -4.65 -6.52
C HIS A 103 -12.04 -4.68 -5.35
N LYS A 104 -12.10 -5.83 -4.69
CA LYS A 104 -12.79 -6.04 -3.43
C LYS A 104 -11.75 -6.28 -2.34
N LEU A 105 -11.85 -5.52 -1.26
CA LEU A 105 -11.15 -5.74 0.01
C LEU A 105 -12.12 -6.46 0.94
N VAL A 106 -11.70 -7.64 1.41
CA VAL A 106 -12.34 -8.32 2.55
C VAL A 106 -11.33 -8.31 3.68
N ALA A 107 -11.72 -7.73 4.80
CA ALA A 107 -10.86 -7.55 5.95
C ALA A 107 -11.51 -8.06 7.23
N GLU A 108 -10.69 -8.60 8.10
CA GLU A 108 -11.09 -9.00 9.45
C GLU A 108 -10.07 -8.49 10.47
N LYS A 109 -10.55 -7.92 11.57
CA LYS A 109 -9.75 -7.44 12.69
C LYS A 109 -9.71 -8.49 13.77
N ARG A 110 -8.50 -8.79 14.25
CA ARG A 110 -8.29 -9.73 15.36
C ARG A 110 -7.18 -9.22 16.27
N SER A 111 -7.23 -9.59 17.54
CA SER A 111 -6.06 -9.47 18.41
C SER A 111 -5.00 -10.49 17.98
N ASP A 112 -3.73 -10.11 18.14
CA ASP A 112 -2.59 -11.00 17.92
C ASP A 112 -1.59 -10.77 19.06
N GLU A 113 -1.84 -11.44 20.19
CA GLU A 113 -1.06 -11.26 21.41
C GLU A 113 0.43 -11.57 21.21
N LYS A 114 0.73 -12.52 20.33
CA LYS A 114 2.11 -12.93 20.05
C LYS A 114 2.87 -11.81 19.35
N VAL A 115 2.28 -11.23 18.31
CA VAL A 115 2.89 -10.10 17.60
C VAL A 115 2.88 -8.85 18.49
N ALA A 116 1.82 -8.60 19.25
CA ALA A 116 1.74 -7.48 20.18
C ALA A 116 2.89 -7.48 21.20
N LYS A 117 3.13 -8.62 21.88
CA LYS A 117 4.24 -8.79 22.82
C LYS A 117 5.59 -8.55 22.15
N ARG A 118 5.78 -9.03 20.91
CA ARG A 118 7.01 -8.81 20.15
C ARG A 118 7.22 -7.34 19.78
N LEU A 119 6.16 -6.65 19.36
CA LEU A 119 6.23 -5.22 19.03
C LEU A 119 6.55 -4.38 20.27
N ALA A 120 5.96 -4.69 21.42
CA ALA A 120 6.27 -4.05 22.69
C ALA A 120 7.71 -4.31 23.14
N ALA A 121 8.19 -5.57 23.06
CA ALA A 121 9.58 -5.92 23.38
C ALA A 121 10.61 -5.19 22.50
N ARG A 122 10.19 -4.73 21.31
CA ARG A 122 11.00 -3.91 20.39
C ARG A 122 10.82 -2.41 20.56
N GLY A 123 10.03 -1.96 21.54
CA GLY A 123 9.76 -0.55 21.79
C GLY A 123 8.87 0.13 20.75
N LEU A 124 8.15 -0.62 19.91
CA LEU A 124 7.28 -0.07 18.86
C LEU A 124 5.88 0.33 19.37
N THR A 125 5.51 -0.12 20.57
CA THR A 125 4.27 0.30 21.25
C THR A 125 4.48 0.21 22.76
N ARG A 126 3.78 1.06 23.52
CA ARG A 126 3.67 0.98 24.98
C ARG A 126 2.42 0.25 25.45
N PHE A 127 1.50 -0.03 24.52
CA PHE A 127 0.16 -0.54 24.79
C PHE A 127 -0.08 -1.81 23.96
N PRO A 128 0.61 -2.93 24.25
CA PRO A 128 0.45 -4.18 23.49
C PRO A 128 -1.01 -4.67 23.43
N GLU A 129 -1.81 -4.40 24.46
CA GLU A 129 -3.24 -4.73 24.53
C GLU A 129 -4.10 -3.98 23.51
N ARG A 130 -3.60 -2.87 22.96
CA ARG A 130 -4.28 -2.08 21.92
C ARG A 130 -3.91 -2.50 20.50
N ILE A 131 -3.00 -3.45 20.34
CA ILE A 131 -2.57 -3.90 19.01
C ILE A 131 -3.64 -4.79 18.38
N ILE A 132 -4.10 -4.34 17.20
CA ILE A 132 -5.04 -5.07 16.36
C ILE A 132 -4.39 -5.40 15.03
N ALA A 133 -4.60 -6.63 14.57
CA ALA A 133 -4.21 -7.09 13.25
C ALA A 133 -5.40 -6.99 12.28
N VAL A 134 -5.24 -6.31 11.16
CA VAL A 134 -6.13 -6.43 9.99
C VAL A 134 -5.62 -7.57 9.12
N HIS A 135 -6.43 -8.61 8.96
CA HIS A 135 -6.22 -9.70 8.03
C HIS A 135 -6.96 -9.37 6.73
N GLY A 136 -6.23 -8.92 5.72
CA GLY A 136 -6.81 -8.46 4.47
C GLY A 136 -6.65 -9.45 3.32
N ARG A 137 -7.68 -9.52 2.48
CA ARG A 137 -7.65 -10.18 1.17
C ARG A 137 -8.12 -9.20 0.11
N LEU A 138 -7.30 -9.03 -0.92
CA LEU A 138 -7.66 -8.29 -2.12
C LEU A 138 -8.08 -9.29 -3.20
N GLN A 139 -9.13 -8.96 -3.93
CA GLN A 139 -9.59 -9.73 -5.08
C GLN A 139 -9.93 -8.77 -6.22
N GLU A 140 -9.34 -8.98 -7.39
CA GLU A 140 -9.78 -8.27 -8.60
C GLU A 140 -11.16 -8.77 -9.01
N LEU A 141 -12.14 -7.87 -9.23
CA LEU A 141 -13.53 -8.30 -9.48
C LEU A 141 -13.72 -9.01 -10.82
N ARG A 142 -12.88 -8.71 -11.81
CA ARG A 142 -12.91 -9.33 -13.15
C ARG A 142 -11.78 -10.34 -13.37
N GLY A 143 -10.97 -10.60 -12.34
CA GLY A 143 -9.78 -11.43 -12.43
C GLY A 143 -9.77 -12.55 -11.39
N SER A 144 -8.88 -13.51 -11.57
CA SER A 144 -8.65 -14.60 -10.61
C SER A 144 -7.53 -14.29 -9.60
N ARG A 145 -6.87 -13.13 -9.73
CA ARG A 145 -5.77 -12.75 -8.84
C ARG A 145 -6.31 -12.24 -7.53
N GLY A 146 -5.83 -12.86 -6.45
CA GLY A 146 -6.01 -12.36 -5.11
C GLY A 146 -4.68 -12.30 -4.37
N SER A 147 -4.57 -11.35 -3.45
CA SER A 147 -3.43 -11.23 -2.55
C SER A 147 -3.91 -11.20 -1.11
N LYS A 148 -3.07 -11.72 -0.21
CA LYS A 148 -3.32 -11.70 1.23
C LYS A 148 -2.25 -10.84 1.88
N PHE A 149 -2.67 -10.10 2.90
CA PHE A 149 -1.77 -9.27 3.69
C PHE A 149 -2.26 -9.20 5.14
N ARG A 150 -1.37 -8.75 6.02
CA ARG A 150 -1.70 -8.42 7.41
C ARG A 150 -1.09 -7.08 7.77
N ILE A 151 -1.81 -6.28 8.54
CA ILE A 151 -1.33 -5.00 9.05
C ILE A 151 -1.61 -4.93 10.54
N TRP A 152 -0.61 -4.57 11.34
CA TRP A 152 -0.78 -4.32 12.76
C TRP A 152 -0.71 -2.83 13.02
N PHE A 153 -1.63 -2.33 13.83
CA PHE A 153 -1.72 -0.93 14.24
C PHE A 153 -2.22 -0.86 15.69
N GLU A 154 -2.01 0.29 16.32
CA GLU A 154 -2.53 0.57 17.66
C GLU A 154 -3.95 1.15 17.56
N LYS A 155 -4.92 0.47 18.15
CA LYS A 155 -6.33 0.93 18.19
C LYS A 155 -6.45 2.17 19.07
N GLY A 156 -7.27 3.13 18.63
CA GLY A 156 -7.56 4.36 19.38
C GLY A 156 -6.58 5.50 19.11
N SER A 157 -5.63 5.34 18.18
CA SER A 157 -4.86 6.45 17.62
C SER A 157 -5.68 7.22 16.57
N ASP A 158 -5.65 8.56 16.61
CA ASP A 158 -6.30 9.42 15.62
C ASP A 158 -5.74 9.22 14.20
N ASN A 159 -4.46 8.86 14.13
CA ASN A 159 -3.76 8.52 12.90
C ASN A 159 -3.05 7.16 13.08
N PRO A 160 -3.77 6.04 12.89
CA PRO A 160 -3.20 4.71 13.10
C PRO A 160 -2.19 4.38 12.01
N LEU A 161 -0.91 4.62 12.30
CA LEU A 161 0.18 4.21 11.43
C LEU A 161 0.45 2.70 11.58
N PRO A 162 0.71 1.98 10.48
CA PRO A 162 1.13 0.58 10.54
C PRO A 162 2.43 0.42 11.34
N LEU A 163 2.41 -0.45 12.36
CA LEU A 163 3.60 -0.89 13.09
C LEU A 163 4.27 -2.08 12.39
N ARG A 164 3.47 -2.88 11.69
CA ARG A 164 3.94 -4.00 10.88
C ARG A 164 3.03 -4.22 9.69
N ILE A 165 3.62 -4.60 8.57
CA ILE A 165 2.92 -5.04 7.36
C ILE A 165 3.54 -6.37 6.94
N GLU A 166 2.71 -7.38 6.73
CA GLU A 166 3.09 -8.63 6.07
C GLU A 166 2.32 -8.76 4.77
N PHE A 167 3.00 -9.16 3.69
CA PHE A 167 2.33 -9.55 2.46
C PHE A 167 3.13 -10.59 1.70
N GLN A 168 2.42 -11.39 0.90
CA GLN A 168 3.01 -12.50 0.16
C GLN A 168 2.71 -12.30 -1.33
N PRO A 169 3.60 -11.62 -2.09
CA PRO A 169 3.37 -11.38 -3.51
C PRO A 169 3.47 -12.65 -4.37
N LYS A 170 4.22 -13.66 -3.89
CA LYS A 170 4.38 -14.98 -4.53
C LYS A 170 4.39 -16.06 -3.45
N SER A 171 3.99 -17.28 -3.78
CA SER A 171 3.93 -18.42 -2.84
C SER A 171 5.24 -18.65 -2.07
N PHE A 172 6.39 -18.41 -2.71
CA PHE A 172 7.71 -18.60 -2.12
C PHE A 172 8.32 -17.34 -1.46
N LEU A 173 7.67 -16.17 -1.57
CA LEU A 173 8.22 -14.91 -1.08
C LEU A 173 7.25 -14.28 -0.08
N ALA A 174 7.56 -14.37 1.20
CA ALA A 174 6.87 -13.65 2.26
C ALA A 174 7.69 -12.44 2.67
N LEU A 175 7.07 -11.26 2.64
CA LEU A 175 7.70 -10.01 3.01
C LEU A 175 7.08 -9.48 4.30
N ALA A 176 7.92 -8.94 5.18
CA ALA A 176 7.53 -8.30 6.42
C ALA A 176 8.26 -6.98 6.57
N PHE A 177 7.50 -5.93 6.84
CA PHE A 177 7.99 -4.57 7.08
C PHE A 177 7.55 -4.17 8.48
N GLU A 178 8.43 -3.56 9.24
CA GLU A 178 8.12 -3.04 10.56
C GLU A 178 8.53 -1.58 10.63
N ALA A 179 7.77 -0.80 11.38
CA ALA A 179 8.15 0.56 11.70
C ALA A 179 9.53 0.55 12.37
N LYS A 180 10.31 1.58 12.07
CA LYS A 180 11.53 1.86 12.81
C LYS A 180 11.13 2.58 14.10
N THR A 181 11.76 2.24 15.21
CA THR A 181 11.72 3.10 16.40
C THR A 181 12.30 4.46 16.03
N ALA A 182 11.60 5.53 16.39
CA ALA A 182 12.11 6.89 16.26
C ALA A 182 13.39 7.07 17.07
#